data_AF-A0A1D3DAK0-F1
#
_entry.id   AF-A0A1D3DAK0-F1
#
_cell.length_a   1.000
_cell.length_b   1.000
_cell.length_c   1.000
_cell.angle_alpha   90.00
_cell.angle_beta   90.00
_cell.angle_gamma   90.00
#
_symmetry.space_group_name_H-M   'P 1'
#
loop_
_entity.id
_entity.type
_entity.pdbx_description
1 polymer ?
#
loop_
_entity_poly.entity_id
_entity_poly.type
_entity_poly.pdbx_seq_one_letter_code
_entity_poly.pdbx_strand_id
1 'polypeptide(L)'
;MEHVARIAEVESTAAKARLKRGWGVFDIPEADFSAIEVYMAKKVPLTIRVDIQELFPFLLKDPFYRTAFETNIRGAHYLNSRREWEGILFNKLYDDPSVLPKDRPKYVYKSTRLYKQGPRASDDKLPYFMRSCQAVATGRRAKATVSKDSKYSEIQIHGMLDMRKDVAAVVVQHQDLNNPKLGGLVRELSKLYLIPVLTCEELDELLDDRRWSTVVNQRANIIFQETMAVCDTAFHAPYAR
;
A
#
# COMPACT_ATOMS: atom_id res chain seq x y z
N MET A 1 -15.25 -8.25 11.16
CA MET A 1 -14.33 -9.02 10.29
C MET A 1 -14.87 -10.36 9.79
N GLU A 2 -15.44 -11.25 10.61
CA GLU A 2 -15.86 -12.60 10.14
C GLU A 2 -16.81 -12.55 8.93
N HIS A 3 -17.78 -11.63 8.91
CA HIS A 3 -18.68 -11.46 7.77
C HIS A 3 -17.93 -11.10 6.48
N VAL A 4 -17.11 -10.04 6.52
CA VAL A 4 -16.34 -9.57 5.36
C VAL A 4 -15.38 -10.66 4.88
N ALA A 5 -14.66 -11.31 5.79
CA ALA A 5 -13.71 -12.36 5.44
C ALA A 5 -14.40 -13.56 4.76
N ARG A 6 -15.52 -14.03 5.33
CA ARG A 6 -16.31 -15.14 4.79
C ARG A 6 -16.84 -14.83 3.39
N ILE A 7 -17.40 -13.64 3.18
CA ILE A 7 -17.92 -13.25 1.85
C ILE A 7 -16.76 -13.01 0.88
N ALA A 8 -15.67 -12.38 1.32
CA ALA A 8 -14.53 -12.09 0.47
C ALA A 8 -13.89 -13.37 -0.10
N GLU A 9 -13.86 -14.48 0.64
CA GLU A 9 -13.35 -15.75 0.13
C GLU A 9 -14.20 -16.30 -1.03
N VAL A 10 -15.53 -16.26 -0.87
CA VAL A 10 -16.49 -16.68 -1.91
C VAL A 10 -16.37 -15.77 -3.14
N GLU A 11 -16.39 -14.46 -2.93
CA GLU A 11 -16.30 -13.48 -4.01
C GLU A 11 -14.93 -13.50 -4.70
N SER A 12 -13.84 -13.73 -3.97
CA SER A 12 -12.49 -13.88 -4.52
C SER A 12 -12.39 -15.12 -5.41
N THR A 13 -12.98 -16.25 -4.97
CA THR A 13 -13.04 -17.48 -5.77
C THR A 13 -13.84 -17.26 -7.05
N ALA A 14 -14.99 -16.59 -6.95
CA ALA A 14 -15.80 -16.23 -8.11
C ALA A 14 -15.06 -15.26 -9.05
N ALA A 15 -14.35 -14.27 -8.50
CA ALA A 15 -13.54 -13.32 -9.25
C ALA A 15 -12.39 -14.02 -9.97
N LYS A 16 -11.70 -14.96 -9.33
CA LYS A 16 -10.66 -15.80 -9.95
C LYS A 16 -11.20 -16.58 -11.13
N ALA A 17 -12.38 -17.19 -11.00
CA ALA A 17 -13.02 -17.90 -12.10
C ALA A 17 -13.39 -16.96 -13.26
N ARG A 18 -13.88 -15.74 -12.97
CA ARG A 18 -14.14 -14.70 -13.98
C ARG A 18 -12.85 -14.26 -14.68
N LEU A 19 -11.77 -14.01 -13.93
CA LEU A 19 -10.47 -13.63 -14.47
C LEU A 19 -9.92 -14.74 -15.38
N LYS A 20 -9.95 -16.00 -14.94
CA LYS A 20 -9.50 -17.14 -15.74
C LYS A 20 -10.27 -17.26 -17.07
N ARG A 21 -11.60 -17.10 -17.04
CA ARG A 21 -12.41 -17.06 -18.28
C ARG A 21 -12.04 -15.88 -19.18
N GLY A 22 -11.91 -14.68 -18.60
CA GLY A 22 -11.50 -13.49 -19.35
C GLY A 22 -10.10 -13.62 -19.94
N TRP A 23 -9.20 -14.35 -19.26
CA TRP A 23 -7.82 -14.53 -19.71
C TRP A 23 -7.67 -15.62 -20.78
N GLY A 24 -8.61 -16.56 -20.84
CA GLY A 24 -8.69 -17.51 -21.96
C GLY A 24 -8.79 -16.83 -23.31
N VAL A 25 -9.32 -15.61 -23.38
CA VAL A 25 -9.39 -14.78 -24.61
C VAL A 25 -8.01 -14.33 -25.10
N PHE A 26 -6.98 -14.36 -24.25
CA PHE A 26 -5.62 -13.90 -24.56
C PHE A 26 -4.61 -15.04 -24.75
N ASP A 27 -5.06 -16.30 -24.83
CA ASP A 27 -4.22 -17.50 -24.96
C ASP A 27 -3.10 -17.58 -23.91
N ILE A 28 -3.36 -17.10 -22.68
CA ILE A 28 -2.40 -17.15 -21.58
C ILE A 28 -2.38 -18.57 -21.00
N PRO A 29 -1.23 -19.27 -20.95
CA PRO A 29 -1.13 -20.59 -20.35
C PRO A 29 -1.53 -20.60 -18.86
N GLU A 30 -2.11 -21.69 -18.37
CA GLU A 30 -2.48 -21.84 -16.94
C GLU A 30 -1.30 -21.64 -15.98
N ALA A 31 -0.10 -22.05 -16.40
CA ALA A 31 1.13 -21.83 -15.65
C ALA A 31 1.46 -20.33 -15.50
N ASP A 32 1.29 -19.55 -16.57
CA ASP A 32 1.45 -18.09 -16.55
C ASP A 32 0.38 -17.44 -15.66
N PHE A 33 -0.87 -17.95 -15.71
CA PHE A 33 -1.96 -17.48 -14.84
C PHE A 33 -1.59 -17.63 -13.36
N SER A 34 -1.14 -18.83 -12.99
CA SER A 34 -0.73 -19.17 -11.62
C SER A 34 0.46 -18.32 -11.17
N ALA A 35 1.42 -18.06 -12.07
CA ALA A 35 2.55 -17.19 -11.77
C ALA A 35 2.10 -15.74 -11.50
N ILE A 36 1.15 -15.21 -12.29
CA ILE A 36 0.59 -13.87 -12.09
C ILE A 36 -0.13 -13.77 -10.75
N GLU A 37 -0.93 -14.78 -10.40
CA GLU A 37 -1.64 -14.82 -9.11
C GLU A 37 -0.65 -14.74 -7.94
N VAL A 38 0.40 -15.57 -7.98
CA VAL A 38 1.46 -15.55 -6.95
C VAL A 38 2.17 -14.20 -6.91
N TYR A 39 2.46 -13.60 -8.07
CA TYR A 39 3.09 -12.29 -8.13
C TYR A 39 2.20 -11.21 -7.51
N MET A 40 0.93 -11.12 -7.92
CA MET A 40 -0.04 -10.16 -7.41
C MET A 40 -0.29 -10.30 -5.90
N ALA A 41 -0.36 -11.54 -5.41
CA ALA A 41 -0.66 -11.81 -4.00
C ALA A 41 0.56 -11.63 -3.08
N LYS A 42 1.78 -11.89 -3.55
CA LYS A 42 2.97 -12.02 -2.67
C LYS A 42 4.15 -11.13 -3.01
N LYS A 43 4.21 -10.58 -4.23
CA LYS A 43 5.44 -9.93 -4.73
C LYS A 43 5.23 -8.52 -5.25
N VAL A 44 4.00 -8.11 -5.56
CA VAL A 44 3.73 -6.74 -6.03
C VAL A 44 4.01 -5.76 -4.89
N PRO A 45 4.97 -4.83 -5.06
CA PRO A 45 5.10 -3.72 -4.12
C PRO A 45 3.88 -2.81 -4.26
N LEU A 46 3.23 -2.53 -3.14
CA LEU A 46 2.10 -1.60 -3.06
C LEU A 46 2.54 -0.34 -2.34
N THR A 47 2.36 0.80 -2.97
CA THR A 47 2.61 2.11 -2.35
C THR A 47 1.29 2.73 -1.98
N ILE A 48 1.13 3.11 -0.71
CA ILE A 48 -0.03 3.86 -0.23
C ILE A 48 0.34 5.32 -0.09
N ARG A 49 -0.26 6.16 -0.94
CA ARG A 49 -0.17 7.60 -0.75
C ARG A 49 -1.13 8.01 0.37
N VAL A 50 -0.57 8.65 1.39
CA VAL A 50 -1.31 9.12 2.56
C VAL A 50 -1.09 10.61 2.72
N ASP A 51 -2.11 11.33 3.17
CA ASP A 51 -1.89 12.65 3.75
C ASP A 51 -1.45 12.43 5.19
N ILE A 52 -0.14 12.58 5.40
CA ILE A 52 0.47 12.27 6.67
C ILE A 52 0.04 13.26 7.76
N GLN A 53 -0.36 14.49 7.42
CA GLN A 53 -0.84 15.48 8.39
C GLN A 53 -2.22 15.12 8.93
N GLU A 54 -3.09 14.60 8.06
CA GLU A 54 -4.42 14.11 8.44
C GLU A 54 -4.35 12.82 9.26
N LEU A 55 -3.43 11.91 8.90
CA LEU A 55 -3.38 10.57 9.47
C LEU A 55 -2.54 10.45 10.74
N PHE A 56 -1.51 11.29 10.92
CA PHE A 56 -0.59 11.22 12.06
C PHE A 56 -1.26 11.17 13.44
N PRO A 57 -2.26 12.03 13.73
CA PRO A 57 -2.87 12.05 15.05
C PRO A 57 -3.49 10.71 15.46
N PHE A 58 -3.83 9.86 14.49
CA PHE A 58 -4.30 8.49 14.74
C PHE A 58 -3.13 7.53 14.88
N LEU A 59 -2.14 7.63 13.99
CA LEU A 59 -0.96 6.77 14.03
C LEU A 59 -0.07 7.00 15.26
N LEU A 60 -0.16 8.12 15.96
CA LEU A 60 0.54 8.29 17.24
C LEU A 60 -0.16 7.57 18.39
N LYS A 61 -1.45 7.25 18.26
CA LYS A 61 -2.24 6.58 19.30
C LYS A 61 -2.16 5.06 19.19
N ASP A 62 -2.14 4.56 17.97
CA ASP A 62 -2.10 3.14 17.68
C ASP A 62 -1.55 2.88 16.26
N PRO A 63 -1.09 1.65 15.97
CA PRO A 63 -0.40 1.35 14.72
C PRO A 63 -1.35 1.10 13.55
N PHE A 64 -2.64 1.43 13.66
CA PHE A 64 -3.61 1.05 12.64
C PHE A 64 -3.91 2.20 11.68
N TYR A 65 -3.77 1.90 10.38
CA TYR A 65 -4.20 2.81 9.33
C TYR A 65 -5.72 2.98 9.34
N ARG A 66 -6.18 4.23 9.45
CA ARG A 66 -7.60 4.57 9.54
C ARG A 66 -8.23 4.84 8.18
N THR A 67 -9.45 4.35 8.00
CA THR A 67 -10.28 4.67 6.84
C THR A 67 -10.87 6.08 6.95
N ALA A 68 -11.32 6.62 5.82
CA ALA A 68 -12.04 7.91 5.82
C ALA A 68 -13.32 7.88 6.68
N PHE A 69 -13.95 6.71 6.84
CA PHE A 69 -15.13 6.53 7.69
C PHE A 69 -14.80 6.59 9.18
N GLU A 70 -13.59 6.20 9.57
CA GLU A 70 -13.12 6.31 10.95
C GLU A 70 -12.72 7.75 11.30
N THR A 71 -12.05 8.44 10.36
CA THR A 71 -11.52 9.79 10.64
C THR A 71 -12.55 10.90 10.39
N ASN A 72 -13.48 10.70 9.46
CA ASN A 72 -14.48 11.67 9.02
C ASN A 72 -13.89 13.04 8.60
N ILE A 73 -12.60 13.10 8.24
CA ILE A 73 -11.92 14.36 7.90
C ILE A 73 -12.50 15.00 6.64
N ARG A 74 -12.98 14.18 5.69
CA ARG A 74 -13.53 14.63 4.40
C ARG A 74 -15.01 15.02 4.46
N GLY A 75 -15.67 14.83 5.60
CA GLY A 75 -17.06 15.19 5.84
C GLY A 75 -18.10 14.25 5.22
N ALA A 76 -19.37 14.46 5.60
CA ALA A 76 -20.48 13.55 5.32
C ALA A 76 -20.78 13.37 3.82
N HIS A 77 -20.68 14.44 3.01
CA HIS A 77 -20.91 14.34 1.57
C HIS A 77 -19.96 13.35 0.91
N TYR A 78 -18.66 13.44 1.23
CA TYR A 78 -17.66 12.50 0.73
C TYR A 78 -17.95 11.06 1.16
N LEU A 79 -18.31 10.85 2.43
CA LEU A 79 -18.61 9.52 2.95
C LEU A 79 -19.85 8.90 2.30
N ASN A 80 -20.87 9.69 2.00
CA ASN A 80 -22.06 9.21 1.28
C ASN A 80 -21.71 8.77 -0.14
N SER A 81 -20.98 9.61 -0.90
CA SER A 81 -20.53 9.23 -2.25
C SER A 81 -19.64 7.99 -2.23
N ARG A 82 -18.76 7.85 -1.22
CA ARG A 82 -17.95 6.65 -1.07
C ARG A 82 -18.78 5.42 -0.71
N ARG A 83 -19.79 5.55 0.15
CA ARG A 83 -20.70 4.44 0.48
C ARG A 83 -21.47 3.96 -0.75
N GLU A 84 -22.01 4.88 -1.56
CA GLU A 84 -22.70 4.53 -2.81
C GLU A 84 -21.79 3.77 -3.78
N TRP A 85 -20.57 4.29 -3.97
CA TRP A 85 -19.57 3.68 -4.83
C TRP A 85 -19.12 2.29 -4.32
N GLU A 86 -18.88 2.14 -3.02
CA GLU A 86 -18.62 0.84 -2.38
C GLU A 86 -19.80 -0.13 -2.54
N GLY A 87 -21.02 0.37 -2.43
CA GLY A 87 -22.24 -0.41 -2.59
C GLY A 87 -22.36 -1.04 -3.97
N ILE A 88 -21.92 -0.32 -5.01
CA ILE A 88 -21.87 -0.84 -6.39
C ILE A 88 -20.74 -1.87 -6.54
N LEU A 89 -19.53 -1.53 -6.10
CA LEU A 89 -18.35 -2.37 -6.34
C LEU A 89 -18.33 -3.66 -5.54
N PHE A 90 -18.80 -3.60 -4.31
CA PHE A 90 -18.74 -4.71 -3.37
C PHE A 90 -20.13 -5.25 -3.05
N ASN A 91 -21.12 -5.01 -3.93
CA ASN A 91 -22.49 -5.49 -3.78
C ASN A 91 -23.05 -5.24 -2.36
N LYS A 92 -22.86 -4.01 -1.85
CA LYS A 92 -23.27 -3.58 -0.51
C LYS A 92 -22.70 -4.40 0.65
N LEU A 93 -21.63 -5.16 0.45
CA LEU A 93 -20.94 -5.94 1.49
C LEU A 93 -20.67 -5.11 2.76
N TYR A 94 -20.31 -3.85 2.59
CA TYR A 94 -19.92 -2.97 3.70
C TYR A 94 -21.09 -2.27 4.40
N ASP A 95 -22.31 -2.47 3.93
CA ASP A 95 -23.52 -1.87 4.53
C ASP A 95 -24.18 -2.79 5.56
N ASP A 96 -23.68 -4.03 5.72
CA ASP A 96 -24.13 -4.94 6.76
C ASP A 96 -23.84 -4.35 8.16
N PRO A 97 -24.80 -4.38 9.12
CA PRO A 97 -24.63 -3.78 10.44
C PRO A 97 -23.46 -4.35 11.27
N SER A 98 -23.01 -5.57 10.97
CA SER A 98 -21.86 -6.21 11.64
C SER A 98 -20.51 -5.69 11.16
N VAL A 99 -20.49 -4.92 10.06
CA VAL A 99 -19.28 -4.35 9.47
C VAL A 99 -18.95 -3.02 10.13
N LEU A 100 -17.78 -2.98 10.76
CA LEU A 100 -17.27 -1.76 11.38
C LEU A 100 -16.60 -0.85 10.34
N PRO A 101 -16.54 0.47 10.55
CA PRO A 101 -15.78 1.39 9.68
C PRO A 101 -14.35 0.95 9.41
N LYS A 102 -13.66 0.39 10.42
CA LYS A 102 -12.30 -0.16 10.29
C LYS A 102 -12.19 -1.37 9.36
N ASP A 103 -13.29 -2.04 9.04
CA ASP A 103 -13.32 -3.19 8.14
C ASP A 103 -13.48 -2.75 6.67
N ARG A 104 -13.91 -1.49 6.42
CA ARG A 104 -14.07 -0.90 5.08
C ARG A 104 -12.74 -0.83 4.31
N PRO A 105 -12.78 -0.83 2.97
CA PRO A 105 -11.58 -0.82 2.15
C PRO A 105 -10.77 0.45 2.36
N LYS A 106 -9.44 0.30 2.34
CA LYS A 106 -8.47 1.38 2.34
C LYS A 106 -8.15 1.69 0.89
N TYR A 107 -8.34 2.95 0.54
CA TYR A 107 -8.12 3.44 -0.80
C TYR A 107 -6.67 3.75 -1.04
N VAL A 108 -6.04 2.91 -1.85
CA VAL A 108 -4.65 3.04 -2.21
C VAL A 108 -4.55 3.58 -3.62
N TYR A 109 -3.95 4.76 -3.73
CA TYR A 109 -3.50 5.26 -5.01
C TYR A 109 -2.34 4.39 -5.48
N LYS A 110 -2.47 3.71 -6.61
CA LYS A 110 -1.32 3.11 -7.27
C LYS A 110 -0.42 4.25 -7.72
N SER A 111 0.75 4.38 -7.09
CA SER A 111 1.79 5.29 -7.56
C SER A 111 2.34 4.74 -8.88
N THR A 112 1.70 5.11 -9.99
CA THR A 112 2.28 4.94 -11.32
C THR A 112 3.15 6.16 -11.59
N ARG A 113 4.32 6.21 -10.92
CA ARG A 113 5.36 7.24 -11.03
C ARG A 113 5.06 8.62 -10.43
N LEU A 114 6.02 9.09 -9.64
CA LEU A 114 6.30 10.48 -9.27
C LEU A 114 6.84 11.35 -10.43
N TYR A 115 6.56 11.02 -11.70
CA TYR A 115 7.22 11.70 -12.84
C TYR A 115 6.28 12.54 -13.74
N LYS A 116 6.86 13.69 -14.13
CA LYS A 116 6.35 14.79 -14.97
C LYS A 116 5.47 14.40 -16.17
N GLN A 117 4.47 15.25 -16.39
CA GLN A 117 3.55 15.29 -17.54
C GLN A 117 4.30 15.25 -18.88
N GLY A 118 3.86 14.38 -19.78
CA GLY A 118 4.18 14.36 -21.21
C GLY A 118 2.94 13.85 -21.99
N PRO A 119 2.83 14.09 -23.30
CA PRO A 119 1.55 14.08 -24.00
C PRO A 119 0.99 12.68 -24.28
N ARG A 120 -0.33 12.70 -24.53
CA ARG A 120 -1.36 11.65 -24.41
C ARG A 120 -1.23 10.48 -25.40
N ALA A 121 -1.54 9.27 -24.91
CA ALA A 121 -1.93 8.12 -25.73
C ALA A 121 -3.29 7.48 -25.32
N SER A 122 -3.97 6.92 -26.33
CA SER A 122 -5.38 6.51 -26.44
C SER A 122 -5.75 5.16 -25.79
N ASP A 123 -7.01 4.73 -25.96
CA ASP A 123 -7.92 4.12 -24.98
C ASP A 123 -7.94 2.57 -24.78
N ASP A 124 -6.93 1.80 -25.20
CA ASP A 124 -6.90 0.34 -24.92
C ASP A 124 -5.92 -0.03 -23.78
N LYS A 125 -6.35 0.13 -22.51
CA LYS A 125 -5.40 0.20 -21.36
C LYS A 125 -5.40 -0.97 -20.38
N LEU A 126 -6.48 -1.75 -20.28
CA LEU A 126 -6.54 -2.93 -19.40
C LEU A 126 -5.52 -4.05 -19.79
N PRO A 127 -5.27 -4.34 -21.07
CA PRO A 127 -4.31 -5.38 -21.48
C PRO A 127 -2.87 -5.05 -21.08
N TYR A 128 -2.52 -3.76 -20.97
CA TYR A 128 -1.14 -3.34 -20.79
C TYR A 128 -0.62 -3.66 -19.39
N PHE A 129 -1.36 -3.29 -18.33
CA PHE A 129 -0.95 -3.62 -16.97
C PHE A 129 -0.87 -5.13 -16.77
N MET A 130 -1.86 -5.87 -17.28
CA MET A 130 -1.90 -7.33 -17.15
C MET A 130 -0.74 -8.00 -17.88
N ARG A 131 -0.41 -7.60 -19.11
CA ARG A 131 0.78 -8.08 -19.82
C ARG A 131 2.08 -7.71 -19.11
N SER A 132 2.12 -6.54 -18.46
CA SER A 132 3.26 -6.12 -17.64
C SER A 132 3.43 -7.04 -16.42
N CYS A 133 2.36 -7.33 -15.69
CA CYS A 133 2.37 -8.30 -14.58
C CYS A 133 2.74 -9.71 -15.04
N GLN A 134 2.19 -10.19 -16.17
CA GLN A 134 2.56 -11.47 -16.77
C GLN A 134 4.05 -11.52 -17.05
N ALA A 135 4.60 -10.51 -17.72
CA ALA A 135 6.01 -10.47 -18.07
C ALA A 135 6.91 -10.50 -16.82
N VAL A 136 6.51 -9.85 -15.72
CA VAL A 136 7.27 -9.94 -14.46
C VAL A 136 7.11 -11.29 -13.80
N ALA A 137 5.88 -11.77 -13.69
CA ALA A 137 5.56 -13.05 -13.06
C ALA A 137 6.28 -14.23 -13.73
N THR A 138 6.43 -14.16 -15.05
CA THR A 138 7.12 -15.17 -15.87
C THR A 138 8.62 -14.91 -16.04
N GLY A 139 9.18 -13.88 -15.38
CA GLY A 139 10.59 -13.53 -15.45
C GLY A 139 11.04 -12.88 -16.77
N ARG A 140 10.13 -12.66 -17.74
CA ARG A 140 10.41 -11.94 -19.00
C ARG A 140 10.73 -10.45 -18.77
N ARG A 141 10.35 -9.88 -17.62
CA ARG A 141 10.69 -8.52 -17.20
C ARG A 141 11.08 -8.49 -15.73
N ALA A 142 11.92 -7.52 -15.36
CA ALA A 142 12.27 -7.26 -13.97
C ALA A 142 11.15 -6.53 -13.20
N LYS A 143 10.38 -5.65 -13.86
CA LYS A 143 9.39 -4.77 -13.20
C LYS A 143 8.12 -4.54 -14.01
N ALA A 144 7.02 -4.34 -13.28
CA ALA A 144 5.71 -4.09 -13.86
C ALA A 144 5.58 -2.59 -14.09
N THR A 145 6.04 -2.10 -15.25
CA THR A 145 5.84 -0.71 -15.61
C THR A 145 4.40 -0.49 -16.03
N VAL A 146 3.76 0.52 -15.44
CA VAL A 146 2.51 1.07 -15.95
C VAL A 146 2.87 2.22 -16.89
N SER A 147 2.21 2.31 -18.05
CA SER A 147 2.44 3.41 -18.99
C SER A 147 2.06 4.75 -18.37
N LYS A 148 2.73 5.83 -18.78
CA LYS A 148 2.43 7.19 -18.32
C LYS A 148 0.98 7.61 -18.59
N ASP A 149 0.36 7.00 -19.61
CA ASP A 149 -1.01 7.24 -20.02
C ASP A 149 -2.04 6.38 -19.30
N SER A 150 -1.62 5.48 -18.41
CA SER A 150 -2.57 4.68 -17.63
C SER A 150 -3.47 5.60 -16.81
N LYS A 151 -4.74 5.63 -17.18
CA LYS A 151 -5.78 6.23 -16.34
C LYS A 151 -5.74 5.54 -14.97
N TYR A 152 -5.95 6.35 -13.95
CA TYR A 152 -6.14 6.02 -12.53
C TYR A 152 -6.40 4.52 -12.27
N SER A 153 -5.45 3.85 -11.62
CA SER A 153 -5.66 2.50 -11.07
C SER A 153 -5.72 2.62 -9.55
N GLU A 154 -6.89 2.40 -8.98
CA GLU A 154 -7.08 2.33 -7.53
C GLU A 154 -6.97 0.87 -7.11
N ILE A 155 -6.17 0.60 -6.08
CA ILE A 155 -6.13 -0.70 -5.42
C ILE A 155 -6.87 -0.53 -4.09
N GLN A 156 -7.79 -1.42 -3.81
CA GLN A 156 -8.52 -1.43 -2.53
C GLN A 156 -7.87 -2.48 -1.64
N ILE A 157 -7.38 -2.05 -0.47
CA ILE A 157 -6.87 -2.97 0.54
C ILE A 157 -7.97 -3.20 1.57
N HIS A 158 -8.37 -4.45 1.71
CA HIS A 158 -9.43 -4.86 2.62
C HIS A 158 -8.83 -5.31 3.96
N GLY A 159 -9.58 -5.11 5.05
CA GLY A 159 -9.12 -5.49 6.40
C GLY A 159 -8.24 -4.41 7.06
N MET A 160 -7.74 -4.72 8.25
CA MET A 160 -6.89 -3.79 9.01
C MET A 160 -5.46 -3.78 8.45
N LEU A 161 -4.84 -2.60 8.43
CA LEU A 161 -3.43 -2.41 8.10
C LEU A 161 -2.71 -1.95 9.36
N ASP A 162 -1.79 -2.78 9.84
CA ASP A 162 -0.95 -2.54 11.01
C ASP A 162 0.45 -2.13 10.54
N MET A 163 0.85 -0.91 10.86
CA MET A 163 2.11 -0.31 10.47
C MET A 163 3.31 -1.21 10.81
N ARG A 164 3.26 -1.95 11.92
CA ARG A 164 4.40 -2.73 12.43
C ARG A 164 4.71 -3.98 11.61
N LYS A 165 3.73 -4.51 10.88
CA LYS A 165 3.84 -5.80 10.17
C LYS A 165 3.48 -5.73 8.70
N ASP A 166 2.60 -4.80 8.33
CA ASP A 166 2.05 -4.71 6.97
C ASP A 166 2.74 -3.60 6.14
N VAL A 167 3.55 -2.74 6.78
CA VAL A 167 4.25 -1.63 6.12
C VAL A 167 5.76 -1.83 6.15
N ALA A 168 6.36 -1.90 4.96
CA ALA A 168 7.81 -2.11 4.83
C ALA A 168 8.61 -0.81 5.03
N ALA A 169 8.11 0.33 4.58
CA ALA A 169 8.79 1.62 4.68
C ALA A 169 7.81 2.79 4.59
N VAL A 170 8.17 3.94 5.17
CA VAL A 170 7.53 5.23 4.93
C VAL A 170 8.32 5.96 3.84
N VAL A 171 7.64 6.36 2.77
CA VAL A 171 8.27 7.05 1.65
C VAL A 171 7.80 8.49 1.62
N VAL A 172 8.74 9.43 1.57
CA VAL A 172 8.49 10.87 1.68
C VAL A 172 9.30 11.63 0.63
N GLN A 173 8.84 12.78 0.16
CA GLN A 173 9.67 13.60 -0.73
C GLN A 173 10.86 14.18 0.04
N HIS A 174 12.01 14.34 -0.61
CA HIS A 174 13.20 14.88 0.05
C HIS A 174 12.93 16.23 0.74
N GLN A 175 12.18 17.12 0.08
CA GLN A 175 11.79 18.42 0.64
C GLN A 175 10.92 18.31 1.90
N ASP A 176 10.02 17.32 1.93
CA ASP A 176 9.10 17.08 3.03
C ASP A 176 9.81 16.50 4.25
N LEU A 177 10.83 15.65 4.02
CA LEU A 177 11.68 15.09 5.07
C LEU A 177 12.58 16.17 5.71
N ASN A 178 12.97 17.19 4.95
CA ASN A 178 13.77 18.31 5.43
C ASN A 178 12.93 19.42 6.08
N ASN A 179 11.60 19.38 5.92
CA ASN A 179 10.71 20.30 6.63
C ASN A 179 10.74 19.98 8.14
N PRO A 180 11.03 20.94 9.04
CA PRO A 180 11.18 20.65 10.47
C PRO A 180 9.94 20.03 11.10
N LYS A 181 8.74 20.47 10.71
CA LYS A 181 7.48 19.97 11.25
C LYS A 181 7.17 18.59 10.70
N LEU A 182 7.15 18.46 9.37
CA LEU A 182 6.76 17.21 8.71
C LEU A 182 7.81 16.11 8.87
N GLY A 183 9.07 16.45 8.66
CA GLY A 183 10.21 15.55 8.87
C GLY A 183 10.36 15.12 10.33
N GLY A 184 10.10 16.02 11.28
CA GLY A 184 10.05 15.69 12.71
C GLY A 184 9.01 14.61 13.01
N LEU A 185 7.78 14.80 12.51
CA LEU A 185 6.71 13.81 12.62
C LEU A 185 7.14 12.48 12.00
N VAL A 186 7.54 12.45 10.72
CA VAL A 186 7.93 11.21 10.02
C VAL A 186 9.02 10.43 10.77
N ARG A 187 10.02 11.12 11.33
CA ARG A 187 11.07 10.50 12.15
C ARG A 187 10.54 9.94 13.46
N GLU A 188 9.59 10.61 14.11
CA GLU A 188 8.94 10.11 15.33
C GLU A 188 8.16 8.81 15.05
N LEU A 189 7.36 8.76 13.99
CA LEU A 189 6.63 7.56 13.59
C LEU A 189 7.57 6.41 13.22
N SER A 190 8.66 6.72 12.51
CA SER A 190 9.69 5.76 12.16
C SER A 190 10.28 5.08 13.39
N LYS A 191 10.58 5.85 14.44
CA LYS A 191 11.06 5.31 15.72
C LYS A 191 9.98 4.53 16.46
N LEU A 192 8.76 5.07 16.51
CA LEU A 192 7.64 4.48 17.24
C LEU A 192 7.30 3.07 16.73
N TYR A 193 7.37 2.86 15.41
CA TYR A 193 7.01 1.59 14.78
C TYR A 193 8.18 0.83 14.18
N LEU A 194 9.41 1.34 14.32
CA LEU A 194 10.63 0.74 13.78
C LEU A 194 10.58 0.55 12.26
N ILE A 195 9.98 1.50 11.56
CA ILE A 195 9.78 1.45 10.11
C ILE A 195 10.79 2.38 9.44
N PRO A 196 11.55 1.92 8.44
CA PRO A 196 12.50 2.77 7.73
C PRO A 196 11.82 3.88 6.95
N VAL A 197 12.45 5.05 6.95
CA VAL A 197 12.07 6.19 6.11
C VAL A 197 12.96 6.17 4.88
N LEU A 198 12.34 6.28 3.71
CA LEU A 198 12.99 6.43 2.43
C LEU A 198 12.56 7.74 1.79
N THR A 199 13.45 8.39 1.05
CA THR A 199 12.98 9.38 0.09
C THR A 199 12.38 8.72 -1.14
N CYS A 200 11.55 9.45 -1.87
CA CYS A 200 11.04 9.02 -3.17
C CYS A 200 12.16 8.59 -4.14
N GLU A 201 13.26 9.33 -4.15
CA GLU A 201 14.44 9.08 -4.98
C GLU A 201 15.13 7.78 -4.57
N GLU A 202 15.33 7.56 -3.26
CA GLU A 202 15.87 6.30 -2.75
C GLU A 202 14.96 5.11 -3.09
N LEU A 203 13.63 5.28 -2.98
CA LEU A 203 12.70 4.23 -3.37
C LEU A 203 12.84 3.90 -4.86
N ASP A 204 12.92 4.90 -5.73
CA ASP A 204 13.06 4.70 -7.17
C ASP A 204 14.36 3.94 -7.50
N GLU A 205 15.47 4.29 -6.87
CA GLU A 205 16.75 3.56 -7.00
C GLU A 205 16.64 2.11 -6.48
N LEU A 206 15.99 1.92 -5.33
CA LEU A 206 15.82 0.59 -4.74
C LEU A 206 14.92 -0.30 -5.60
N LEU A 207 13.83 0.24 -6.15
CA LEU A 207 12.91 -0.51 -7.00
C LEU A 207 13.55 -0.94 -8.34
N ASP A 208 14.68 -0.35 -8.72
CA ASP A 208 15.52 -0.82 -9.82
C ASP A 208 16.40 -2.03 -9.44
N ASP A 209 16.64 -2.28 -8.14
CA ASP A 209 17.28 -3.49 -7.62
C ASP A 209 16.24 -4.56 -7.26
N ARG A 210 16.46 -5.80 -7.73
CA ARG A 210 15.63 -6.97 -7.37
C ARG A 210 15.64 -7.30 -5.87
N ARG A 211 16.54 -6.68 -5.10
CA ARG A 211 16.76 -6.89 -3.66
C ARG A 211 16.22 -5.75 -2.80
N TRP A 212 15.36 -4.87 -3.32
CA TRP A 212 14.78 -3.75 -2.57
C TRP A 212 14.28 -4.14 -1.16
N SER A 213 13.60 -5.29 -1.05
CA SER A 213 13.08 -5.80 0.22
C SER A 213 14.18 -6.15 1.22
N THR A 214 15.33 -6.64 0.74
CA THR A 214 16.51 -6.92 1.57
C THR A 214 17.08 -5.63 2.12
N VAL A 215 17.20 -4.59 1.30
CA VAL A 215 17.74 -3.29 1.72
C VAL A 215 16.81 -2.62 2.74
N VAL A 216 15.50 -2.66 2.49
CA VAL A 216 14.50 -2.14 3.42
C VAL A 216 14.58 -2.86 4.78
N ASN A 217 14.67 -4.19 4.78
CA ASN A 217 14.81 -4.98 6.01
C ASN A 217 16.13 -4.68 6.75
N GLN A 218 17.24 -4.49 6.03
CA GLN A 218 18.51 -4.09 6.65
C GLN A 218 18.40 -2.72 7.34
N ARG A 219 17.74 -1.74 6.72
CA ARG A 219 17.50 -0.42 7.34
C ARG A 219 16.60 -0.52 8.57
N ALA A 220 15.55 -1.34 8.53
CA ALA A 220 14.70 -1.59 9.70
C ALA A 220 15.52 -2.16 10.87
N ASN A 221 16.43 -3.10 10.60
CA ASN A 221 17.32 -3.68 11.62
C ASN A 221 18.28 -2.66 12.22
N ILE A 222 18.82 -1.73 11.42
CA ILE A 222 19.68 -0.65 11.92
C ILE A 222 18.89 0.25 12.89
N ILE A 223 17.67 0.66 12.51
CA ILE A 223 16.80 1.49 13.37
C ILE A 223 16.50 0.78 14.70
N PHE A 224 16.23 -0.53 14.63
CA PHE A 224 16.03 -1.35 15.82
C PHE A 224 17.26 -1.34 16.74
N GLN A 225 18.45 -1.57 16.18
CA GLN A 225 19.71 -1.55 16.94
C GLN A 225 19.99 -0.18 17.58
N GLU A 226 19.81 0.91 16.83
CA GLU A 226 19.97 2.28 17.35
C GLU A 226 18.99 2.58 18.48
N THR A 227 17.72 2.18 18.31
CA THR A 227 16.69 2.39 19.33
C THR A 227 17.03 1.61 20.61
N MET A 228 17.50 0.37 20.49
CA MET A 228 17.92 -0.44 21.63
C MET A 228 19.12 0.17 22.37
N ALA A 229 20.14 0.64 21.63
CA ALA A 229 21.31 1.28 22.24
C ALA A 229 20.96 2.57 23.01
N VAL A 230 19.99 3.35 22.53
CA VAL A 230 19.48 4.54 23.24
C VAL A 230 18.71 4.15 24.51
N CYS A 231 17.92 3.09 24.48
CA CYS A 231 17.25 2.60 25.68
C CYS A 231 18.26 2.13 26.73
N ASP A 232 19.27 1.34 26.34
CA ASP A 232 20.28 0.82 27.28
C ASP A 232 21.11 1.94 27.92
N THR A 233 21.44 2.99 27.17
CA THR A 233 22.14 4.17 27.71
C THR A 233 21.27 5.02 28.64
N ALA A 234 19.95 5.10 28.41
CA ALA A 234 19.02 5.76 29.31
C ALA A 234 18.84 5.01 30.65
N PHE A 235 18.97 3.68 30.65
CA PHE A 235 18.96 2.86 31.88
C PHE A 235 20.30 2.91 32.65
N HIS A 236 21.39 3.28 31.99
CA HIS A 236 22.72 3.40 32.59
C HIS A 236 23.13 4.82 32.97
N ALA A 237 22.26 5.82 32.83
CA ALA A 237 22.49 7.13 33.42
C ALA A 237 22.50 6.99 34.96
N PRO A 238 23.67 7.07 35.63
CA PRO A 238 23.70 7.02 37.08
C PRO A 238 23.02 8.29 37.57
N TYR A 239 22.18 8.16 38.58
CA TYR A 239 21.86 9.28 39.46
C TYR A 239 23.17 9.79 40.09
N ALA A 240 23.91 10.62 39.37
CA ALA A 240 24.98 11.42 39.91
C ALA A 240 24.32 12.58 40.66
N ARG A 241 24.24 12.40 41.98
CA ARG A 241 23.91 13.47 42.94
C ARG A 241 25.01 14.52 42.97
#